data_AF-A0A0E9X6T7-F1
#
_entry.id   AF-A0A0E9X6T7-F1
#
_cell.length_a   1.000
_cell.length_b   1.000
_cell.length_c   1.000
_cell.angle_alpha   90.00
_cell.angle_beta   90.00
_cell.angle_gamma   90.00
#
_symmetry.space_group_name_H-M   'P 1'
#
loop_
_entity.id
_entity.type
_entity.pdbx_description
1 polymer ?
#
loop_
_entity_poly.entity_id
_entity_poly.type
_entity_poly.pdbx_seq_one_letter_code
_entity_poly.pdbx_strand_id
1 'polypeptide(L)' 'MFDGCNTKWPRVIPILDPNYVARKIVDAILTNQVHLLLPRSMYFIAGLKNILPTKLGVVLGDYLGAFHLMDDFKGRTKVD' A
#
# COMPACT_ATOMS: atom_id res chain seq x y z
N MET A 1 -13.92 5.76 -0.63
CA MET A 1 -12.99 6.70 0.06
C MET A 1 -11.76 6.97 -0.79
N PHE A 2 -11.23 5.97 -1.50
CA PHE A 2 -10.20 6.12 -2.54
C PHE A 2 -10.69 5.63 -3.89
N ASP A 3 -11.70 6.30 -4.42
CA ASP A 3 -12.26 5.95 -5.72
C ASP A 3 -11.32 6.41 -6.84
N GLY A 4 -11.10 5.57 -7.86
CA GLY A 4 -10.12 5.86 -8.93
C GLY A 4 -8.64 5.63 -8.57
N CYS A 5 -8.32 5.14 -7.36
CA CYS A 5 -6.97 4.64 -7.08
C CYS A 5 -6.74 3.36 -7.88
N ASN A 6 -5.73 3.35 -8.76
CA ASN A 6 -5.46 2.22 -9.63
C ASN A 6 -4.04 1.74 -9.40
N THR A 7 -3.88 0.43 -9.21
CA THR A 7 -2.55 -0.14 -9.01
C THR A 7 -2.11 -0.87 -10.26
N LYS A 8 -0.95 -0.47 -10.77
CA LYS A 8 -0.28 -1.07 -11.92
C LYS A 8 -0.05 -2.59 -11.74
N TRP A 9 0.13 -3.05 -10.48
CA TRP A 9 0.37 -4.45 -10.11
C TRP A 9 -0.61 -4.96 -9.05
N PRO A 10 -1.87 -5.28 -9.40
CA PRO A 10 -2.92 -5.63 -8.44
C PRO A 10 -2.63 -6.92 -7.65
N ARG A 11 -1.76 -7.81 -8.16
CA ARG A 11 -1.32 -9.01 -7.42
C ARG A 11 -0.30 -8.71 -6.33
N VAL A 12 0.51 -7.66 -6.49
CA VAL A 12 1.57 -7.30 -5.54
C VAL A 12 1.08 -6.24 -4.59
N ILE A 13 0.36 -5.23 -5.07
CA ILE A 13 -0.21 -4.16 -4.26
C ILE A 13 -1.71 -4.08 -4.58
N PRO A 14 -2.53 -5.00 -4.06
CA PRO A 14 -3.98 -4.90 -4.20
C PRO A 14 -4.52 -3.67 -3.47
N ILE A 15 -5.61 -3.11 -3.96
CA ILE A 15 -6.38 -2.10 -3.23
C ILE A 15 -6.98 -2.79 -2.00
N LEU A 16 -6.65 -2.30 -0.81
CA LEU A 16 -7.14 -2.87 0.42
C LEU A 16 -8.53 -2.36 0.77
N ASP A 17 -9.40 -3.28 1.19
CA ASP A 17 -10.71 -2.93 1.73
C ASP A 17 -10.55 -2.25 3.11
N PRO A 18 -11.18 -1.08 3.34
CA PRO A 18 -11.06 -0.35 4.60
C PRO A 18 -11.50 -1.15 5.83
N ASN A 19 -12.55 -1.98 5.72
CA ASN A 19 -13.04 -2.79 6.84
C ASN A 19 -12.07 -3.92 7.17
N TYR A 20 -11.44 -4.52 6.16
CA TYR A 20 -10.37 -5.50 6.36
C TYR A 20 -9.16 -4.87 7.08
N VAL A 21 -8.72 -3.68 6.64
CA VAL A 21 -7.59 -2.98 7.26
C VAL A 21 -7.90 -2.60 8.70
N ALA A 22 -9.08 -2.04 8.97
CA ALA A 22 -9.50 -1.67 10.33
C ALA A 22 -9.46 -2.88 11.28
N ARG A 23 -10.01 -4.02 10.86
CA ARG A 23 -9.94 -5.28 11.64
C ARG A 23 -8.50 -5.70 11.91
N LYS A 24 -7.64 -5.68 10.89
CA LYS A 24 -6.23 -6.06 11.03
C LYS A 24 -5.46 -5.14 12.00
N ILE A 25 -5.77 -3.85 12.00
CA ILE A 25 -5.19 -2.90 12.96
C ILE A 25 -5.63 -3.24 14.38
N VAL A 26 -6.92 -3.48 14.61
CA VAL A 26 -7.43 -3.87 15.94
C VAL A 26 -6.79 -5.17 16.42
N ASP A 27 -6.72 -6.19 15.55
CA ASP A 27 -6.05 -7.46 15.85
C ASP A 27 -4.58 -7.25 16.24
N ALA A 28 -3.85 -6.39 15.51
CA ALA A 28 -2.45 -6.09 15.76
C ALA A 28 -2.26 -5.40 17.12
N ILE A 29 -3.18 -4.50 17.50
CA ILE A 29 -3.17 -3.85 18.82
C ILE A 29 -3.40 -4.90 19.92
N LEU A 30 -4.41 -5.76 19.77
CA LEU A 30 -4.72 -6.81 20.75
C LEU A 30 -3.59 -7.82 20.93
N THR A 31 -2.79 -8.05 19.89
CA THR A 31 -1.65 -8.96 19.90
C THR A 31 -0.31 -8.27 20.20
N ASN A 32 -0.33 -6.98 20.58
CA ASN A 32 0.87 -6.17 20.84
C ASN A 32 1.89 -6.21 19.69
N GLN A 33 1.44 -6.25 18.43
CA GLN A 33 2.32 -6.15 17.27
C GLN A 33 2.83 -4.73 17.09
N VAL A 34 4.15 -4.56 17.18
CA VAL A 34 4.83 -3.25 17.02
C VAL A 34 4.73 -2.72 15.59
N HIS A 35 4.75 -3.60 14.60
CA HIS A 35 4.68 -3.22 13.19
C HIS A 35 3.69 -4.11 12.44
N LEU A 36 2.71 -3.48 11.79
CA LEU A 36 1.77 -4.11 10.88
C LEU A 36 1.99 -3.56 9.47
N LEU A 37 2.62 -4.36 8.61
CA LEU A 37 2.79 -4.02 7.19
C LEU A 37 1.71 -4.69 6.35
N LEU A 38 1.06 -3.91 5.49
CA LEU A 38 -0.02 -4.34 4.60
C LEU A 38 0.21 -3.74 3.20
N PRO A 39 -0.09 -4.48 2.10
CA PRO A 39 -0.42 -5.91 2.04
C PRO A 39 0.80 -6.79 2.40
N ARG A 40 0.64 -8.12 2.56
CA ARG A 40 1.76 -9.01 3.02
C ARG A 40 3.03 -8.92 2.15
N SER A 41 2.87 -8.61 0.87
CA SER A 41 3.97 -8.30 -0.07
C SER A 41 4.87 -7.16 0.41
N MET A 42 4.34 -6.23 1.22
CA MET A 42 5.09 -5.11 1.78
C MET A 42 6.22 -5.57 2.72
N TYR A 43 6.07 -6.71 3.40
CA TYR A 43 7.17 -7.32 4.16
C TYR A 43 8.33 -7.75 3.25
N PHE A 44 8.00 -8.31 2.07
CA PHE A 44 9.01 -8.69 1.08
C PHE A 44 9.72 -7.44 0.53
N ILE A 45 8.98 -6.38 0.21
CA ILE A 45 9.54 -5.11 -0.26
C ILE A 45 10.42 -4.47 0.83
N ALA A 46 9.99 -4.49 2.08
CA ALA A 46 10.77 -3.97 3.21
C ALA A 46 12.07 -4.75 3.42
N GLY A 47 12.04 -6.08 3.30
CA GLY A 47 13.25 -6.91 3.31
C GLY A 47 14.17 -6.60 2.13
N LEU A 48 13.60 -6.52 0.93
CA LEU A 48 14.32 -6.24 -0.30
C LEU A 48 15.00 -4.85 -0.27
N LYS A 49 14.33 -3.83 0.29
CA LYS A 49 14.88 -2.49 0.49
C LYS A 49 16.14 -2.47 1.36
N ASN A 50 16.26 -3.37 2.35
CA ASN A 50 17.45 -3.43 3.20
C ASN A 50 18.67 -4.03 2.48
N ILE A 51 18.46 -4.80 1.41
CA ILE A 51 19.52 -5.46 0.64
C ILE A 51 19.95 -4.58 -0.56
N LEU A 52 19.02 -3.84 -1.16
CA LEU A 52 19.30 -3.06 -2.35
C LEU A 52 19.81 -1.64 -2.07
N PRO A 53 20.74 -1.13 -2.89
CA PRO A 53 21.14 0.28 -2.85
C PRO A 53 19.96 1.19 -3.20
N THR A 54 19.89 2.34 -2.54
CA THR A 54 18.77 3.31 -2.62
C THR A 54 18.34 3.65 -4.04
N LYS A 55 19.29 3.76 -4.99
CA LYS A 55 19.01 4.03 -6.41
C LYS A 55 18.12 2.97 -7.06
N LEU A 56 18.38 1.69 -6.78
CA LEU A 56 17.55 0.59 -7.30
C LEU A 56 16.18 0.54 -6.62
N GLY A 57 16.12 0.91 -5.34
CA GLY A 57 14.84 1.03 -4.62
C GLY A 57 13.91 2.08 -5.24
N VAL A 58 14.45 3.22 -5.68
CA VAL A 58 13.67 4.27 -6.36
C VAL A 58 13.14 3.79 -7.71
N VAL A 59 13.99 3.15 -8.52
CA VAL A 59 13.58 2.59 -9.82
C VAL A 59 12.53 1.48 -9.65
N LEU A 60 12.67 0.63 -8.65
CA LEU A 60 11.67 -0.40 -8.33
C LEU A 60 10.35 0.21 -7.86
N GLY A 61 10.39 1.27 -7.06
CA GLY A 61 9.19 2.00 -6.64
C GLY A 61 8.43 2.59 -7.83
N ASP A 62 9.17 3.17 -8.78
CA ASP A 62 8.62 3.70 -10.02
C ASP A 62 8.05 2.59 -10.93
N TYR A 63 8.78 1.47 -11.04
CA TYR A 63 8.33 0.29 -11.78
C TYR A 63 7.07 -0.34 -11.21
N LEU A 64 6.96 -0.43 -9.87
CA LEU A 64 5.77 -0.90 -9.16
C LEU A 64 4.60 0.10 -9.25
N GLY A 65 4.84 1.29 -9.78
CA GLY A 65 3.84 2.34 -9.93
C GLY A 65 3.46 2.99 -8.61
N ALA A 66 4.32 2.92 -7.58
CA ALA A 66 4.03 3.49 -6.27
C ALA A 66 3.74 5.01 -6.32
N PHE A 67 4.33 5.70 -7.30
CA PHE A 67 4.13 7.14 -7.50
C PHE A 67 2.88 7.49 -8.31
N HIS A 68 2.30 6.52 -9.04
CA HIS A 68 1.17 6.73 -9.96
C HIS A 68 -0.16 6.20 -9.41
N LEU A 69 -0.20 5.69 -8.17
CA LEU A 69 -1.40 5.07 -7.59
C LEU A 69 -2.59 6.03 -7.48
N MET A 70 -2.32 7.34 -7.37
CA MET A 70 -3.32 8.38 -7.13
C MET A 70 -3.61 9.27 -8.35
N ASP A 71 -3.06 8.96 -9.53
CA ASP A 71 -3.21 9.81 -10.72
C ASP A 71 -4.69 9.99 -11.13
N ASP A 72 -5.50 8.95 -10.99
CA ASP A 72 -6.92 8.94 -11.33
C ASP A 72 -7.84 9.07 -10.09
N PHE A 73 -7.31 9.46 -8.92
CA PHE A 73 -8.11 9.55 -7.69
C PHE A 73 -9.24 10.57 -7.84
N LYS A 74 -10.48 10.05 -7.79
CA LYS A 74 -11.70 10.85 -7.75
C LYS A 74 -12.04 11.09 -6.28
N GLY A 75 -11.76 12.32 -5.84
CA GLY A 75 -12.13 12.79 -4.51
C GLY A 75 -13.66 12.80 -4.28
N ARG A 76 -14.08 13.27 -3.11
CA ARG A 76 -15.52 13.41 -2.82
C ARG A 76 -16.08 14.57 -3.65
N THR A 77 -17.00 14.28 -4.58
CA THR A 77 -17.84 15.30 -5.20
C THR A 77 -18.74 15.89 -4.12
N LYS A 78 -18.75 17.22 -3.95
CA LYS A 78 -19.74 17.88 -3.08
C LYS A 78 -21.12 17.61 -3.66
N VAL A 79 -21.97 16.99 -2.86
CA VAL A 79 -23.41 16.98 -3.10
C VAL A 79 -23.90 18.24 -2.40
N ASP A 80 -24.26 19.24 -3.19
CA ASP A 80 -24.95 20.44 -2.69
C ASP A 80 -26.35 20.08 -2.18
#